data_AF-A0A4Q2YT88-F1
#
_entry.id   AF-A0A4Q2YT88-F1
#
_cell.length_a   1.000
_cell.length_b   1.000
_cell.length_c   1.000
_cell.angle_alpha   90.00
_cell.angle_beta   90.00
_cell.angle_gamma   90.00
#
_symmetry.space_group_name_H-M   'P 1'
#
loop_
_entity.id
_entity.type
_entity.pdbx_description
1 polymer ?
#
loop_
_entity_poly.entity_id
_entity_poly.type
_entity_poly.pdbx_seq_one_letter_code
_entity_poly.pdbx_strand_id
1 'polypeptide(L)'
;MRDKLGLDWSAFDREALAATADEAGKNIMLPFFGPEITPRHDFTGPVLEGSAEFVSGGNPALQVRALLEGQFLNMRLHSQWMGVKAERIRLTGGASKNDGIAQLVSDIFQAPVQRLDVSNSAALGAALVAAAAAGHDLPALQEVFCQEAPGATLQPDSALADTYGNALARFKKLLDANR
;
A
#
# COMPACT_ATOMS: atom_id res chain seq x y z
N MET A 1 -13.20 -7.77 -2.41
CA MET A 1 -13.15 -7.91 -0.94
C MET A 1 -14.32 -7.22 -0.27
N ARG A 2 -14.47 -5.90 -0.42
CA ARG A 2 -15.57 -5.10 0.14
C ARG A 2 -16.94 -5.78 -0.03
N ASP A 3 -17.35 -6.04 -1.27
CA ASP A 3 -18.67 -6.64 -1.56
C ASP A 3 -18.79 -8.08 -1.03
N LYS A 4 -17.69 -8.86 -1.12
CA LYS A 4 -17.63 -10.25 -0.61
C LYS A 4 -17.80 -10.32 0.92
N LEU A 5 -17.36 -9.30 1.63
CA LEU A 5 -17.46 -9.20 3.08
C LEU A 5 -18.67 -8.37 3.54
N GLY A 6 -19.49 -7.86 2.62
CA GLY A 6 -20.63 -6.99 2.96
C GLY A 6 -20.23 -5.67 3.63
N LEU A 7 -19.04 -5.15 3.33
CA LEU A 7 -18.50 -3.94 3.94
C LEU A 7 -18.77 -2.70 3.08
N ASP A 8 -18.59 -1.52 3.66
CA ASP A 8 -18.48 -0.26 2.93
C ASP A 8 -17.01 0.21 2.85
N TRP A 9 -16.78 1.39 2.27
CA TRP A 9 -15.43 1.95 2.17
C TRP A 9 -14.86 2.40 3.52
N SER A 10 -15.70 2.68 4.52
CA SER A 10 -15.25 3.11 5.84
C SER A 10 -14.47 2.01 6.57
N ALA A 11 -14.70 0.74 6.21
CA ALA A 11 -13.92 -0.40 6.69
C ALA A 11 -12.43 -0.35 6.30
N PHE A 12 -12.05 0.49 5.35
CA PHE A 12 -10.66 0.68 4.88
C PHE A 12 -10.07 2.00 5.37
N ASP A 13 -10.85 2.85 6.04
CA ASP A 13 -10.41 4.17 6.48
C ASP A 13 -9.57 4.10 7.75
N ARG A 14 -9.04 5.25 8.15
CA ARG A 14 -8.06 5.38 9.23
C ARG A 14 -8.58 4.80 10.54
N GLU A 15 -9.83 5.06 10.89
CA GLU A 15 -10.46 4.59 12.12
C GLU A 15 -10.54 3.07 12.16
N ALA A 16 -10.93 2.43 11.04
CA ALA A 16 -11.02 0.98 10.94
C ALA A 16 -9.63 0.31 11.04
N LEU A 17 -8.61 0.90 10.42
CA LEU A 17 -7.23 0.40 10.53
C LEU A 17 -6.63 0.63 11.91
N ALA A 18 -7.00 1.72 12.60
CA ALA A 18 -6.60 1.98 13.98
C ALA A 18 -7.22 0.97 14.96
N ALA A 19 -8.47 0.57 14.73
CA ALA A 19 -9.15 -0.46 15.54
C ALA A 19 -8.47 -1.85 15.49
N THR A 20 -7.59 -2.08 14.52
CA THR A 20 -6.82 -3.32 14.37
C THR A 20 -5.32 -3.12 14.53
N ALA A 21 -4.87 -1.99 15.09
CA ALA A 21 -3.45 -1.66 15.23
C ALA A 21 -2.65 -2.73 15.97
N ASP A 22 -3.23 -3.30 17.04
CA ASP A 22 -2.58 -4.37 17.82
C ASP A 22 -2.35 -5.65 17.00
N GLU A 23 -3.02 -5.82 15.86
CA GLU A 23 -2.92 -6.98 14.97
C GLU A 23 -1.94 -6.77 13.80
N ALA A 24 -1.21 -5.65 13.78
CA ALA A 24 -0.24 -5.33 12.73
C ALA A 24 0.76 -6.46 12.48
N GLY A 25 0.86 -6.92 11.24
CA GLY A 25 1.82 -7.95 10.81
C GLY A 25 1.63 -9.34 11.43
N LYS A 26 0.56 -9.57 12.23
CA LYS A 26 0.29 -10.89 12.84
C LYS A 26 -0.34 -11.86 11.85
N ASN A 27 -1.28 -11.37 11.04
CA ASN A 27 -2.00 -12.14 10.04
C ASN A 27 -1.45 -11.85 8.64
N ILE A 28 -1.09 -12.89 7.90
CA ILE A 28 -0.50 -12.78 6.57
C ILE A 28 -1.52 -13.26 5.54
N MET A 29 -1.77 -12.43 4.53
CA MET A 29 -2.53 -12.77 3.35
C MET A 29 -1.64 -12.62 2.13
N LEU A 30 -1.58 -13.63 1.27
CA LEU A 30 -1.20 -13.45 -0.13
C LEU A 30 -2.47 -13.01 -0.88
N PRO A 31 -2.65 -11.72 -1.23
CA PRO A 31 -3.94 -11.19 -1.67
C PRO A 31 -4.19 -11.41 -3.17
N PHE A 32 -3.80 -12.57 -3.71
CA PHE A 32 -3.86 -12.86 -5.14
C PHE A 32 -5.18 -13.55 -5.49
N PHE A 33 -6.11 -12.79 -6.09
CA PHE A 33 -7.43 -13.30 -6.48
C PHE A 33 -7.48 -13.86 -7.91
N GLY A 34 -6.30 -14.01 -8.54
CA GLY A 34 -6.10 -14.50 -9.90
C GLY A 34 -4.62 -14.46 -10.27
N PRO A 35 -4.28 -14.61 -11.57
CA PRO A 35 -2.90 -14.51 -12.05
C PRO A 35 -2.23 -13.22 -11.62
N GLU A 36 -1.01 -13.34 -11.08
CA GLU A 36 -0.20 -12.21 -10.63
C GLU A 36 0.99 -12.01 -11.57
N ILE A 37 1.38 -10.75 -11.79
CA ILE A 37 2.50 -10.38 -12.64
C ILE A 37 3.78 -10.32 -11.82
N THR A 38 3.70 -9.77 -10.61
CA THR A 38 4.83 -9.61 -9.70
C THR A 38 4.43 -10.09 -8.31
N PRO A 39 4.72 -11.36 -7.97
CA PRO A 39 5.49 -12.34 -8.76
C PRO A 39 4.66 -13.02 -9.85
N ARG A 40 5.29 -13.35 -10.98
CA ARG A 40 4.62 -14.14 -12.03
C ARG A 40 4.27 -15.52 -11.47
N HIS A 41 2.97 -15.78 -11.33
CA HIS A 41 2.39 -17.06 -10.92
C HIS A 41 0.86 -17.03 -11.10
N ASP A 42 0.26 -18.18 -11.42
CA ASP A 42 -1.18 -18.32 -11.62
C ASP A 42 -1.88 -18.74 -10.32
N PHE A 43 -2.14 -17.77 -9.44
CA PHE A 43 -2.89 -18.03 -8.21
C PHE A 43 -4.37 -18.29 -8.51
N THR A 44 -4.96 -19.23 -7.76
CA THR A 44 -6.41 -19.54 -7.84
C THR A 44 -7.23 -18.83 -6.76
N GLY A 45 -6.57 -18.21 -5.78
CA GLY A 45 -7.20 -17.48 -4.69
C GLY A 45 -6.19 -17.07 -3.61
N PRO A 46 -6.64 -16.27 -2.63
CA PRO A 46 -5.76 -15.79 -1.58
C PRO A 46 -5.31 -16.93 -0.66
N VAL A 47 -4.08 -16.84 -0.16
CA VAL A 47 -3.52 -17.76 0.84
C VAL A 47 -3.47 -17.05 2.19
N LEU A 48 -3.98 -17.69 3.24
CA LEU A 48 -4.10 -17.10 4.57
C LEU A 48 -3.25 -17.87 5.58
N GLU A 49 -2.45 -17.15 6.37
CA GLU A 49 -1.71 -17.69 7.52
C GLU A 49 -1.82 -16.74 8.71
N GLY A 50 -2.31 -17.22 9.86
CA GLY A 50 -2.49 -16.36 11.03
C GLY A 50 -3.38 -16.98 12.10
N SER A 51 -4.09 -16.14 12.85
CA SER A 51 -5.01 -16.58 13.89
C SER A 51 -6.19 -17.38 13.33
N ALA A 52 -6.79 -18.24 14.15
CA ALA A 52 -7.95 -19.04 13.73
C ALA A 52 -9.17 -18.16 13.35
N GLU A 53 -9.37 -17.05 14.07
CA GLU A 53 -10.43 -16.08 13.78
C GLU A 53 -10.21 -15.39 12.42
N PHE A 54 -8.97 -15.01 12.11
CA PHE A 54 -8.62 -14.48 10.79
C PHE A 54 -8.84 -15.53 9.70
N VAL A 55 -8.24 -16.72 9.81
CA VAL A 55 -8.26 -17.76 8.77
C VAL A 55 -9.69 -18.25 8.49
N SER A 56 -10.54 -18.35 9.52
CA SER A 56 -11.95 -18.71 9.36
C SER A 56 -12.81 -17.60 8.74
N GLY A 57 -12.31 -16.37 8.68
CA GLY A 57 -13.07 -15.20 8.25
C GLY A 57 -14.06 -14.69 9.28
N GLY A 58 -13.94 -15.11 10.55
CA GLY A 58 -14.82 -14.70 11.65
C GLY A 58 -14.75 -13.20 11.98
N ASN A 59 -13.64 -12.54 11.61
CA ASN A 59 -13.46 -11.11 11.79
C ASN A 59 -13.07 -10.41 10.47
N PRO A 60 -14.02 -9.72 9.81
CA PRO A 60 -13.78 -8.99 8.57
C PRO A 60 -12.72 -7.88 8.68
N ALA A 61 -12.53 -7.27 9.86
CA ALA A 61 -11.54 -6.21 10.03
C ALA A 61 -10.10 -6.77 9.92
N LEU A 62 -9.85 -7.98 10.45
CA LEU A 62 -8.57 -8.66 10.28
C LEU A 62 -8.31 -9.02 8.81
N GLN A 63 -9.37 -9.40 8.09
CA GLN A 63 -9.31 -9.66 6.65
C GLN A 63 -8.91 -8.41 5.86
N VAL A 64 -9.48 -7.24 6.19
CA VAL A 64 -9.14 -5.97 5.55
C VAL A 64 -7.70 -5.55 5.87
N ARG A 65 -7.27 -5.60 7.13
CA ARG A 65 -5.88 -5.27 7.49
C ARG A 65 -4.88 -6.18 6.77
N ALA A 66 -5.06 -7.50 6.84
CA ALA A 66 -4.15 -8.45 6.22
C ALA A 66 -4.10 -8.31 4.68
N LEU A 67 -5.23 -7.98 4.04
CA LEU A 67 -5.28 -7.68 2.61
C LEU A 67 -4.37 -6.50 2.25
N LEU A 68 -4.52 -5.38 2.96
CA LEU A 68 -3.75 -4.16 2.68
C LEU A 68 -2.26 -4.36 3.02
N GLU A 69 -1.97 -4.98 4.16
CA GLU A 69 -0.60 -5.34 4.55
C GLU A 69 0.03 -6.26 3.51
N GLY A 70 -0.67 -7.31 3.08
CA GLY A 70 -0.20 -8.23 2.04
C GLY A 70 0.13 -7.52 0.72
N GLN A 71 -0.70 -6.57 0.29
CA GLN A 71 -0.46 -5.79 -0.92
C GLN A 71 0.86 -5.00 -0.84
N PHE A 72 1.11 -4.30 0.26
CA PHE A 72 2.29 -3.46 0.41
C PHE A 72 3.53 -4.25 0.80
N LEU A 73 3.40 -5.36 1.53
CA LEU A 73 4.48 -6.31 1.76
C LEU A 73 4.95 -6.93 0.44
N ASN A 74 4.03 -7.30 -0.45
CA ASN A 74 4.35 -7.78 -1.79
C ASN A 74 5.16 -6.73 -2.58
N MET A 75 4.68 -5.48 -2.57
CA MET A 75 5.39 -4.36 -3.22
C MET A 75 6.78 -4.15 -2.62
N ARG A 76 6.90 -4.13 -1.29
CA ARG A 76 8.20 -3.96 -0.59
C ARG A 76 9.16 -5.09 -0.91
N LEU A 77 8.69 -6.34 -0.90
CA LEU A 77 9.50 -7.51 -1.23
C LEU A 77 10.05 -7.40 -2.65
N HIS A 78 9.18 -7.09 -3.61
CA HIS A 78 9.53 -7.01 -5.02
C HIS A 78 10.14 -5.67 -5.45
N SER A 79 10.33 -4.72 -4.54
CA SER A 79 11.13 -3.52 -4.78
C SER A 79 12.60 -3.69 -4.35
N GLN A 80 12.93 -4.72 -3.56
CA GLN A 80 14.28 -4.89 -2.99
C GLN A 80 15.38 -5.08 -4.03
N TRP A 81 15.06 -5.61 -5.22
CA TRP A 81 16.05 -5.81 -6.29
C TRP A 81 16.68 -4.50 -6.78
N MET A 82 16.02 -3.35 -6.55
CA MET A 82 16.57 -2.04 -6.92
C MET A 82 17.78 -1.64 -6.08
N GLY A 83 18.03 -2.29 -4.93
CA GLY A 83 19.19 -2.03 -4.08
C GLY A 83 19.19 -0.63 -3.44
N VAL A 84 18.07 0.10 -3.49
CA VAL A 84 17.92 1.43 -2.93
C VAL A 84 16.99 1.41 -1.72
N LYS A 85 17.37 2.13 -0.66
CA LYS A 85 16.45 2.43 0.44
C LYS A 85 15.60 3.63 0.03
N ALA A 86 14.28 3.49 0.06
CA ALA A 86 13.39 4.60 -0.21
C ALA A 86 13.56 5.68 0.88
N GLU A 87 14.04 6.86 0.51
CA GLU A 87 14.09 8.02 1.40
C GLU A 87 12.71 8.67 1.59
N ARG A 88 11.82 8.48 0.62
CA ARG A 88 10.43 8.94 0.61
C ARG A 88 9.62 8.13 -0.40
N ILE A 89 8.32 8.04 -0.17
CA ILE A 89 7.34 7.43 -1.09
C ILE A 89 6.34 8.50 -1.49
N ARG A 90 6.16 8.70 -2.79
CA ARG A 90 5.09 9.55 -3.34
C ARG A 90 3.89 8.68 -3.66
N LEU A 91 2.87 8.73 -2.80
CA LEU A 91 1.64 7.96 -2.98
C LEU A 91 0.69 8.74 -3.91
N THR A 92 0.21 8.07 -4.95
CA THR A 92 -0.68 8.65 -5.96
C THR A 92 -1.87 7.73 -6.23
N GLY A 93 -2.84 8.19 -7.04
CA GLY A 93 -4.05 7.44 -7.36
C GLY A 93 -5.06 7.40 -6.20
N GLY A 94 -6.07 6.54 -6.29
CA GLY A 94 -7.18 6.52 -5.32
C GLY A 94 -6.74 6.28 -3.87
N ALA A 95 -5.69 5.49 -3.66
CA ALA A 95 -5.13 5.18 -2.34
C ALA A 95 -4.56 6.41 -1.62
N SER A 96 -4.12 7.46 -2.35
CA SER A 96 -3.57 8.66 -1.71
C SER A 96 -4.61 9.47 -0.93
N LYS A 97 -5.90 9.27 -1.19
CA LYS A 97 -6.98 9.98 -0.46
C LYS A 97 -7.27 9.42 0.92
N ASN A 98 -6.80 8.21 1.23
CA ASN A 98 -7.08 7.53 2.49
C ASN A 98 -5.84 7.59 3.41
N ASP A 99 -5.96 8.33 4.50
CA ASP A 99 -4.87 8.54 5.47
C ASP A 99 -4.43 7.24 6.16
N GLY A 100 -5.35 6.30 6.38
CA GLY A 100 -5.03 5.00 6.98
C GLY A 100 -4.15 4.16 6.06
N ILE A 101 -4.48 4.09 4.78
CA ILE A 101 -3.67 3.39 3.77
C ILE A 101 -2.32 4.10 3.61
N ALA A 102 -2.30 5.44 3.57
CA ALA A 102 -1.07 6.19 3.44
C ALA A 102 -0.12 5.99 4.65
N GLN A 103 -0.66 5.92 5.87
CA GLN A 103 0.11 5.59 7.07
C GLN A 103 0.64 4.14 7.00
N LEU A 104 -0.21 3.19 6.61
CA LEU A 104 0.17 1.78 6.48
C LEU A 104 1.33 1.58 5.49
N VAL A 105 1.33 2.30 4.36
CA VAL A 105 2.45 2.32 3.41
C VAL A 105 3.71 2.84 4.08
N SER A 106 3.60 3.93 4.84
CA SER A 106 4.74 4.52 5.55
C SER A 106 5.34 3.53 6.55
N ASP A 107 4.51 2.89 7.36
CA ASP A 107 4.92 1.92 8.37
C ASP A 107 5.53 0.66 7.76
N ILE A 108 4.97 0.14 6.65
CA ILE A 108 5.49 -1.06 6.00
C ILE A 108 6.84 -0.81 5.34
N PHE A 109 6.98 0.32 4.65
CA PHE A 109 8.23 0.66 3.95
C PHE A 109 9.27 1.32 4.86
N GLN A 110 8.86 1.76 6.05
CA GLN A 110 9.69 2.55 6.97
C GLN A 110 10.29 3.77 6.27
N ALA A 111 9.45 4.47 5.51
CA ALA A 111 9.80 5.67 4.75
C ALA A 111 8.67 6.70 4.82
N PRO A 112 8.98 8.01 4.87
CA PRO A 112 7.98 9.07 4.82
C PRO A 112 7.11 8.95 3.56
N VAL A 113 5.80 9.07 3.71
CA VAL A 113 4.83 9.06 2.59
C VAL A 113 4.34 10.47 2.34
N GLN A 114 4.51 10.93 1.11
CA GLN A 114 4.05 12.23 0.60
C GLN A 114 2.96 12.04 -0.43
N ARG A 115 2.08 13.03 -0.57
CA ARG A 115 0.97 13.03 -1.52
C ARG A 115 0.97 14.32 -2.31
N LEU A 116 0.66 14.23 -3.59
CA LEU A 116 0.41 15.41 -4.42
C LEU A 116 -0.95 16.00 -4.04
N ASP A 117 -1.06 17.33 -4.09
CA ASP A 117 -2.33 18.04 -3.94
C ASP A 117 -3.32 17.63 -5.06
N VAL A 118 -2.78 17.36 -6.25
CA VAL A 118 -3.55 16.84 -7.38
C VAL A 118 -3.71 15.32 -7.28
N SER A 119 -4.94 14.88 -7.00
CA SER A 119 -5.25 13.45 -6.86
C SER A 119 -5.11 12.61 -8.15
N ASN A 120 -5.28 13.22 -9.33
CA ASN A 120 -5.16 12.53 -10.62
C ASN A 120 -3.79 12.81 -11.27
N SER A 121 -2.75 12.18 -10.72
CA SER A 121 -1.36 12.35 -11.17
C SER A 121 -1.14 11.96 -12.64
N ALA A 122 -1.89 10.97 -13.15
CA ALA A 122 -1.79 10.53 -14.54
C ALA A 122 -2.31 11.60 -15.51
N ALA A 123 -3.48 12.20 -15.23
CA ALA A 123 -4.01 13.29 -16.05
C ALA A 123 -3.13 14.53 -15.98
N LEU A 124 -2.60 14.85 -14.79
CA LEU A 124 -1.63 15.93 -14.63
C LEU A 124 -0.37 15.68 -15.47
N GLY A 125 0.20 14.48 -15.41
CA GLY A 125 1.36 14.10 -16.22
C GLY A 125 1.11 14.26 -17.72
N ALA A 126 -0.06 13.82 -18.22
CA ALA A 126 -0.44 13.99 -19.62
C ALA A 126 -0.56 15.48 -20.01
N ALA A 127 -1.15 16.32 -19.16
CA ALA A 127 -1.26 17.75 -19.41
C ALA A 127 0.11 18.44 -19.43
N LEU A 128 1.01 18.08 -18.50
CA LEU A 128 2.38 18.61 -18.46
C LEU A 128 3.17 18.23 -19.71
N VAL A 129 3.06 16.99 -20.18
CA VAL A 129 3.70 16.54 -21.43
C VAL A 129 3.16 17.31 -22.64
N ALA A 130 1.84 17.52 -22.71
CA ALA A 130 1.22 18.28 -23.79
C ALA A 130 1.65 19.76 -23.78
N ALA A 131 1.71 20.38 -22.60
CA ALA A 131 2.17 21.76 -22.46
C ALA A 131 3.66 21.92 -22.83
N ALA A 132 4.50 20.97 -22.41
CA ALA A 132 5.91 20.95 -22.80
C ALA A 132 6.08 20.86 -24.33
N ALA A 133 5.29 20.01 -24.99
CA ALA A 133 5.27 19.89 -26.45
C ALA A 133 4.79 21.17 -27.15
N ALA A 134 3.94 21.96 -26.51
CA ALA A 134 3.48 23.27 -26.99
C ALA A 134 4.49 24.42 -26.71
N GLY A 135 5.66 24.11 -26.15
CA GLY A 135 6.73 25.08 -25.89
C GLY A 135 6.66 25.77 -24.53
N HIS A 136 5.83 25.29 -23.61
CA HIS A 136 5.81 25.78 -22.23
C HIS A 136 6.99 25.20 -21.42
N ASP A 137 7.48 25.98 -20.46
CA ASP A 137 8.57 25.58 -19.57
C ASP A 137 8.11 24.52 -18.55
N LEU A 138 8.52 23.27 -18.77
CA LEU A 138 8.09 22.14 -17.97
C LEU A 138 8.52 22.25 -16.49
N PRO A 139 9.79 22.55 -16.15
CA PRO A 139 10.19 22.86 -14.78
C PRO A 139 9.28 23.86 -14.07
N ALA A 140 9.00 25.02 -14.69
CA ALA A 140 8.11 26.03 -14.09
C ALA A 140 6.69 25.50 -13.87
N LEU A 141 6.15 24.70 -14.80
CA LEU A 141 4.85 24.06 -14.61
C LEU A 141 4.87 23.02 -13.48
N GLN A 142 5.93 22.24 -13.34
CA GLN A 142 6.07 21.27 -12.25
C GLN A 142 6.13 21.98 -10.89
N GLU A 143 6.83 23.11 -10.79
CA GLU A 143 6.85 23.95 -9.59
C GLU A 143 5.48 24.48 -9.21
N VAL A 144 4.56 24.67 -10.15
CA VAL A 144 3.20 25.13 -9.83
C VAL A 144 2.27 23.95 -9.53
N PHE A 145 2.32 22.88 -10.34
CA PHE A 145 1.27 21.85 -10.36
C PHE A 145 1.64 20.54 -9.67
N CYS A 146 2.92 20.29 -9.35
CA CYS A 146 3.37 19.07 -8.67
C CYS A 146 3.64 19.30 -7.18
N GLN A 147 2.91 20.24 -6.57
CA GLN A 147 3.05 20.56 -5.15
C GLN A 147 2.51 19.43 -4.26
N GLU A 148 3.16 19.28 -3.11
CA GLU A 148 2.72 18.38 -2.05
C GLU A 148 1.48 18.96 -1.36
N ALA A 149 0.53 18.11 -0.99
CA ALA A 149 -0.60 18.55 -0.19
C ALA A 149 -0.08 19.08 1.17
N PRO A 150 -0.52 20.27 1.64
CA PRO A 150 -0.06 20.84 2.91
C PRO A 150 -0.28 19.88 4.09
N GLY A 151 0.76 19.68 4.91
CA GLY A 151 0.68 18.77 6.07
C GLY A 151 0.56 17.28 5.73
N ALA A 152 0.71 16.89 4.47
CA ALA A 152 0.40 15.53 4.01
C ALA A 152 1.59 14.56 4.03
N THR A 153 2.70 14.91 4.68
CA THR A 153 3.79 13.96 4.91
C THR A 153 3.48 13.14 6.16
N LEU A 154 3.22 11.85 5.96
CA LEU A 154 3.10 10.88 7.05
C LEU A 154 4.47 10.27 7.34
N GLN A 155 4.82 10.22 8.61
CA GLN A 155 6.07 9.61 9.07
C GLN A 155 5.80 8.16 9.47
N PRO A 156 6.77 7.25 9.25
CA PRO A 156 6.62 5.87 9.67
C PRO A 156 6.64 5.78 11.20
N ASP A 157 5.82 4.90 11.76
CA ASP A 157 6.00 4.47 13.14
C ASP A 157 7.21 3.52 13.24
N SER A 158 8.28 4.01 13.87
CA SER A 158 9.50 3.23 14.08
C SER A 158 9.30 2.03 15.00
N ALA A 159 8.28 2.04 15.86
CA ALA A 159 7.96 0.90 16.72
C ALA A 159 7.46 -0.31 15.91
N LEU A 160 6.94 -0.09 14.69
CA LEU A 160 6.46 -1.13 13.78
C LEU A 160 7.54 -1.65 12.83
N ALA A 161 8.77 -1.13 12.89
CA ALA A 161 9.85 -1.50 11.98
C ALA A 161 10.15 -3.02 12.02
N ASP A 162 10.34 -3.56 13.23
CA ASP A 162 10.60 -4.99 13.43
C ASP A 162 9.35 -5.83 13.13
N THR A 163 8.17 -5.34 13.51
CA THR A 163 6.88 -5.97 13.21
C THR A 163 6.73 -6.23 11.71
N TYR A 164 6.90 -5.19 10.88
CA TYR A 164 6.78 -5.34 9.43
C TYR A 164 8.00 -5.99 8.79
N GLY A 165 9.19 -5.92 9.39
CA GLY A 165 10.35 -6.72 8.99
C GLY A 165 10.08 -8.22 9.13
N ASN A 166 9.53 -8.65 10.26
CA ASN A 166 9.14 -10.03 10.53
C ASN A 166 7.97 -10.47 9.64
N ALA A 167 6.97 -9.61 9.46
CA ALA A 167 5.85 -9.88 8.56
C ALA A 167 6.31 -10.07 7.11
N LEU A 168 7.28 -9.28 6.63
CA LEU A 168 7.86 -9.44 5.29
C LEU A 168 8.56 -10.78 5.11
N ALA A 169 9.31 -11.23 6.12
CA ALA A 169 9.96 -12.55 6.09
C ALA A 169 8.95 -13.70 6.04
N ARG A 170 7.87 -13.60 6.83
CA ARG A 170 6.76 -14.57 6.81
C ARG A 170 6.00 -14.55 5.49
N PHE A 171 5.69 -13.36 4.97
CA PHE A 171 5.06 -13.17 3.66
C PHE A 171 5.89 -13.85 2.56
N LYS A 172 7.21 -13.63 2.54
CA LYS A 172 8.11 -14.27 1.57
C LYS A 172 8.08 -15.79 1.69
N LYS A 173 8.16 -16.33 2.92
CA LYS A 173 8.11 -17.79 3.14
C LYS A 173 6.79 -18.39 2.66
N LEU A 174 5.67 -17.74 2.97
CA LEU A 174 4.34 -18.18 2.54
C LEU A 174 4.23 -18.13 1.01
N LEU A 175 4.74 -17.07 0.39
CA LEU A 175 4.78 -16.94 -1.06
C LEU A 175 5.61 -18.05 -1.70
N ASP A 176 6.84 -18.29 -1.23
CA ASP A 176 7.72 -19.33 -1.79
C ASP A 176 7.12 -20.75 -1.67
N ALA A 177 6.31 -21.01 -0.63
CA ALA A 177 5.63 -22.28 -0.44
C ALA A 177 4.38 -22.47 -1.34
N ASN A 178 3.89 -21.41 -1.97
CA ASN A 178 2.69 -21.40 -2.80
C ASN A 178 2.97 -20.92 -4.23
N ARG A 179 4.23 -20.94 -4.67
CA ARG A 179 4.65 -20.71 -6.07
C ARG A 179 4.95 -22.02 -6.77
#